data_AF-A0A922IS02-F1
#
_entry.id   AF-A0A922IS02-F1
#
_cell.length_a   1.000
_cell.length_b   1.000
_cell.length_c   1.000
_cell.angle_alpha   90.00
_cell.angle_beta   90.00
_cell.angle_gamma   90.00
#
_symmetry.space_group_name_H-M   'P 1'
#
loop_
_entity.id
_entity.type
_entity.pdbx_description
1 polymer ?
#
loop_
_entity_poly.entity_id
_entity_poly.type
_entity_poly.pdbx_seq_one_letter_code
_entity_poly.pdbx_strand_id
1 'polypeptide(L)'
;MLLNMKSTGYVKEFIDGGREQRKMYIHRVILSDLIGNTTYYYKCGSSDGWSDVLKFRALPSHPYWSPKIAVYGDMGTTDALSLPELIHQVKDLNSYDVVLHVGDFAYNMDSDNARVGDQFMRNIQPIASKVPYMTCVGNHEAA
;
A
#
# COMPACT_ATOMS: atom_id res chain seq x y z
N MET A 1 -2.92 9.62 22.15
CA MET A 1 -2.58 8.19 22.00
C MET A 1 -1.07 8.07 21.96
N LEU A 2 -0.48 7.19 22.76
CA LEU A 2 0.98 7.00 22.81
C LEU A 2 1.38 5.85 21.88
N LEU A 3 2.37 6.08 21.02
CA LEU A 3 3.00 5.05 20.20
C LEU A 3 4.21 4.52 20.97
N ASN A 4 4.17 3.26 21.41
CA ASN A 4 5.12 2.67 22.35
C ASN A 4 6.05 1.60 21.73
N MET A 5 5.84 1.26 20.47
CA MET A 5 6.68 0.34 19.70
C MET A 5 7.42 1.10 18.61
N LYS A 6 8.65 0.68 18.30
CA LYS A 6 9.46 1.23 17.21
C LYS A 6 10.12 0.09 16.43
N SER A 7 10.14 0.23 15.11
CA SER A 7 10.96 -0.58 14.23
C SER A 7 11.74 0.33 13.29
N THR A 8 12.92 -0.11 12.88
CA THR A 8 13.78 0.60 11.93
C THR A 8 13.94 -0.27 10.69
N GLY A 9 13.84 0.36 9.53
CA GLY A 9 13.91 -0.30 8.24
C GLY A 9 15.19 0.01 7.48
N TYR A 10 15.15 -0.30 6.19
CA TYR A 10 16.16 0.09 5.22
C TYR A 10 15.53 0.92 4.10
N VAL A 11 16.38 1.61 3.35
CA VAL A 11 16.00 2.43 2.19
C VAL A 11 16.73 1.91 0.97
N LYS A 12 16.06 1.96 -0.19
CA LYS A 12 16.68 1.74 -1.49
C LYS A 12 16.43 2.98 -2.35
N GLU A 13 17.50 3.55 -2.90
CA GLU A 13 17.39 4.57 -3.94
C GLU A 13 16.83 3.94 -5.22
N PHE A 14 15.92 4.65 -5.86
CA PHE A 14 15.36 4.33 -7.16
C PHE A 14 15.46 5.56 -8.04
N ILE A 15 16.07 5.41 -9.21
CA ILE A 15 16.18 6.46 -10.22
C ILE A 15 15.31 6.04 -11.38
N ASP A 16 14.36 6.89 -11.81
CA ASP A 16 13.50 6.54 -12.94
C ASP A 16 14.26 6.55 -14.28
N GLY A 17 13.73 5.82 -15.27
CA GLY A 17 14.32 5.73 -16.62
C GLY A 17 14.04 6.92 -17.53
N GLY A 18 13.26 7.90 -17.07
CA GLY A 18 12.89 9.10 -17.82
C GLY A 18 14.03 10.11 -17.93
N ARG A 19 13.81 11.14 -18.75
CA ARG A 19 14.84 12.16 -19.05
C ARG A 19 15.26 12.98 -17.84
N GLU A 20 14.38 13.10 -16.84
CA GLU A 20 14.66 13.85 -15.62
C GLU A 20 15.50 13.08 -14.60
N GLN A 21 15.56 11.74 -14.70
CA GLN A 21 16.33 10.90 -13.77
C GLN A 21 16.02 11.24 -12.29
N ARG A 22 14.73 11.36 -11.95
CA ARG A 22 14.26 11.69 -10.60
C ARG A 22 14.72 10.60 -9.63
N LYS A 23 15.30 11.07 -8.53
CA LYS A 23 15.71 10.23 -7.41
C LYS A 23 14.55 10.08 -6.42
N MET A 24 14.20 8.84 -6.13
CA MET A 24 13.18 8.44 -5.19
C MET A 24 13.77 7.46 -4.17
N TYR A 25 13.19 7.41 -2.98
CA TYR A 25 13.67 6.57 -1.89
C TYR A 25 12.55 5.67 -1.40
N ILE A 26 12.73 4.36 -1.52
CA ILE A 26 11.75 3.38 -1.08
C ILE A 26 12.18 2.80 0.26
N HIS A 27 11.43 3.18 1.31
CA HIS A 27 11.67 2.75 2.69
C HIS A 27 10.86 1.48 3.00
N ARG A 28 11.49 0.50 3.63
CA ARG A 28 10.87 -0.79 4.01
C ARG A 28 11.15 -1.09 5.46
N VAL A 29 10.09 -1.28 6.24
CA VAL A 29 10.14 -1.58 7.68
C VAL A 29 9.33 -2.84 7.94
N ILE A 30 9.86 -3.75 8.76
CA ILE A 30 9.15 -4.95 9.22
C ILE A 30 8.62 -4.68 10.63
N LEU A 31 7.31 -4.88 10.82
CA LEU A 31 6.70 -4.90 12.15
C LEU A 31 6.54 -6.36 12.57
N SER A 32 7.30 -6.79 13.58
CA SER A 32 7.25 -8.14 14.15
C SER A 32 6.38 -8.18 15.41
N ASP A 33 6.08 -9.38 15.88
CA ASP A 33 5.47 -9.63 17.20
C ASP A 33 4.11 -8.95 17.40
N LEU A 34 3.37 -8.79 16.29
CA LEU A 34 2.01 -8.25 16.32
C LEU A 34 1.07 -9.27 16.95
N ILE A 35 0.24 -8.80 17.88
CA ILE A 35 -0.84 -9.57 18.46
C ILE A 35 -1.97 -9.59 17.43
N GLY A 36 -2.33 -10.80 16.97
CA GLY A 36 -3.42 -10.98 16.02
C GLY A 36 -4.73 -10.36 16.51
N ASN A 37 -5.59 -9.94 15.59
CA ASN A 37 -6.88 -9.30 15.89
C ASN A 37 -6.77 -7.96 16.66
N THR A 38 -5.59 -7.34 16.72
CA THR A 38 -5.35 -6.07 17.43
C THR A 38 -5.21 -4.90 16.46
N THR A 39 -5.81 -3.75 16.79
CA THR A 39 -5.63 -2.51 16.02
C THR A 39 -4.37 -1.79 16.46
N TYR A 40 -3.48 -1.56 15.51
CA TYR A 40 -2.25 -0.79 15.68
C TYR A 40 -2.41 0.58 15.04
N TYR A 41 -2.00 1.61 15.76
CA TYR A 41 -1.82 2.95 15.23
C TYR A 41 -0.33 3.16 14.97
N TYR A 42 0.03 3.80 13.87
CA TYR A 42 1.42 3.95 13.47
C TYR A 42 1.67 5.28 12.76
N LYS A 43 2.93 5.68 12.74
CA LYS A 43 3.48 6.72 11.86
C LYS A 43 4.71 6.15 11.18
N CYS A 44 4.96 6.54 9.94
CA CYS A 44 6.21 6.29 9.24
C CYS A 44 6.92 7.61 8.95
N GLY A 45 8.25 7.61 8.98
CA GLY A 45 9.03 8.84 8.86
C GLY A 45 10.49 8.69 9.29
N SER A 46 11.19 9.82 9.27
CA SER A 46 12.58 9.96 9.67
C SER A 46 12.77 11.31 10.40
N SER A 47 14.03 11.72 10.58
CA SER A 47 14.36 13.10 10.96
C SER A 47 13.79 14.16 10.02
N ASP A 48 13.50 13.79 8.76
CA ASP A 48 13.09 14.71 7.71
C ASP A 48 11.58 14.97 7.72
N GLY A 49 10.83 14.18 8.50
CA GLY A 49 9.38 14.33 8.62
C GLY A 49 8.69 13.03 9.02
N TRP A 50 7.47 13.17 9.53
CA TRP A 50 6.62 12.06 9.94
C TRP A 50 5.25 12.17 9.28
N SER A 51 4.66 11.03 8.93
CA SER A 51 3.29 10.93 8.44
C SER A 51 2.26 11.38 9.49
N ASP A 52 1.03 11.55 9.04
CA ASP A 52 -0.14 11.48 9.92
C ASP A 52 -0.22 10.13 10.63
N VAL A 53 -1.01 10.07 11.71
CA VAL A 53 -1.29 8.80 12.38
C VAL A 53 -2.20 7.96 11.48
N LEU A 54 -1.69 6.80 11.08
CA LEU A 54 -2.40 5.78 10.33
C LEU A 54 -2.77 4.64 11.27
N LYS A 55 -3.63 3.72 10.81
CA LYS A 55 -4.00 2.53 11.58
C LYS A 55 -4.28 1.34 10.69
N PHE A 56 -3.94 0.15 11.18
CA PHE A 56 -4.30 -1.13 10.57
C PHE A 56 -4.70 -2.12 11.67
N ARG A 57 -5.33 -3.23 11.29
CA ARG A 57 -5.64 -4.34 12.20
C ARG A 57 -4.79 -5.54 11.83
N ALA A 58 -4.01 -6.04 12.77
CA ALA A 58 -3.24 -7.27 12.57
C ALA A 58 -4.20 -8.43 12.33
N LEU A 59 -3.90 -9.25 11.32
CA LEU A 59 -4.77 -10.36 10.93
C LEU A 59 -4.89 -11.37 12.09
N PRO A 60 -6.08 -11.94 12.35
CA PRO A 60 -6.24 -13.03 13.30
C PRO A 60 -5.32 -14.21 12.97
N SER A 61 -4.74 -14.81 14.00
CA SER A 61 -3.86 -15.99 13.87
C SER A 61 -4.51 -17.18 14.57
N HIS A 62 -5.60 -17.69 14.00
CA HIS A 62 -6.25 -18.90 14.47
C HIS A 62 -6.89 -19.68 13.29
N PRO A 63 -6.99 -21.02 13.38
CA PRO A 63 -7.35 -21.86 12.23
C PRO A 63 -8.81 -21.72 11.77
N TYR A 64 -9.68 -21.19 12.63
CA TYR A 64 -11.11 -20.99 12.33
C TYR A 64 -11.45 -19.62 11.75
N TRP A 65 -10.45 -18.76 11.51
CA TRP A 65 -10.68 -17.45 10.93
C TRP A 65 -10.94 -17.58 9.42
N SER A 66 -12.00 -16.92 8.95
CA SER A 66 -12.33 -16.85 7.52
C SER A 66 -12.10 -15.42 7.02
N PRO A 67 -11.01 -15.16 6.26
CA PRO A 67 -10.71 -13.82 5.76
C PRO A 67 -11.66 -13.40 4.64
N LYS A 68 -12.05 -12.13 4.63
CA LYS A 68 -12.70 -11.50 3.47
C LYS A 68 -11.66 -10.84 2.60
N ILE A 69 -11.50 -11.33 1.37
CA ILE A 69 -10.46 -10.88 0.44
C ILE A 69 -11.14 -10.22 -0.77
N ALA A 70 -10.73 -8.99 -1.09
CA ALA A 70 -11.06 -8.38 -2.38
C ALA A 70 -9.99 -8.74 -3.41
N VAL A 71 -10.41 -9.16 -4.60
CA VAL A 71 -9.50 -9.56 -5.70
C VAL A 71 -9.90 -8.81 -6.97
N TYR A 72 -8.94 -8.15 -7.61
CA TYR A 72 -9.13 -7.44 -8.90
C TYR A 72 -7.79 -7.24 -9.62
N GLY A 73 -7.84 -6.94 -10.91
CA GLY A 73 -6.70 -6.54 -11.75
C GLY A 73 -7.04 -5.27 -12.54
N ASP A 74 -6.09 -4.81 -13.36
CA ASP A 74 -6.37 -3.89 -14.47
C ASP A 74 -6.96 -2.54 -14.01
N MET A 75 -6.45 -1.98 -12.92
CA MET A 75 -7.03 -0.77 -12.32
C MET A 75 -6.70 0.50 -13.10
N GLY A 76 -5.44 0.66 -13.48
CA GLY A 76 -4.91 1.88 -14.06
C GLY A 76 -4.94 3.11 -13.16
N THR A 77 -4.54 4.24 -13.74
CA THR A 77 -4.46 5.54 -13.03
C THR A 77 -5.57 6.50 -13.45
N THR A 78 -5.95 6.46 -14.72
CA THR A 78 -7.07 7.20 -15.33
C THR A 78 -8.23 6.21 -15.51
N ASP A 79 -9.42 6.56 -15.04
CA ASP A 79 -10.63 5.72 -15.11
C ASP A 79 -10.64 4.48 -14.19
N ALA A 80 -10.01 4.57 -13.02
CA ALA A 80 -10.13 3.59 -11.94
C ALA A 80 -11.53 3.62 -11.29
N LEU A 81 -12.59 3.32 -12.06
CA LEU A 81 -14.01 3.43 -11.67
C LEU A 81 -14.35 2.61 -10.44
N SER A 82 -13.67 1.48 -10.25
CA SER A 82 -13.84 0.58 -9.10
C SER A 82 -13.12 1.06 -7.84
N LEU A 83 -12.16 1.99 -7.95
CA LEU A 83 -11.33 2.43 -6.83
C LEU A 83 -12.15 3.17 -5.75
N PRO A 84 -13.05 4.12 -6.05
CA PRO A 84 -13.86 4.77 -5.03
C PRO A 84 -14.68 3.79 -4.19
N GLU A 85 -15.29 2.79 -4.83
CA GLU A 85 -16.05 1.76 -4.13
C GLU A 85 -15.15 0.88 -3.27
N LEU A 86 -13.99 0.46 -3.78
CA LEU A 86 -13.03 -0.31 -2.99
C LEU A 86 -12.52 0.49 -1.78
N ILE A 87 -12.25 1.80 -1.95
CA ILE A 87 -11.91 2.70 -0.85
C ILE A 87 -13.05 2.71 0.17
N HIS A 88 -14.31 2.87 -0.26
CA HIS A 88 -15.45 2.89 0.66
C HIS A 88 -15.56 1.58 1.46
N GLN A 89 -15.49 0.43 0.78
CA GLN A 89 -15.56 -0.89 1.42
C GLN A 89 -14.42 -1.10 2.44
N VAL A 90 -13.19 -0.69 2.13
CA VAL A 90 -12.04 -0.89 3.03
C VAL A 90 -11.98 0.18 4.13
N LYS A 91 -12.06 1.44 3.76
CA LYS A 91 -11.82 2.59 4.65
C LYS A 91 -13.00 2.85 5.57
N ASP A 92 -14.23 2.76 5.07
CA ASP A 92 -15.41 3.19 5.82
C ASP A 92 -16.15 1.99 6.42
N LEU A 93 -16.36 0.92 5.64
CA LEU A 93 -17.13 -0.25 6.07
C LEU A 93 -16.31 -1.34 6.76
N ASN A 94 -14.98 -1.38 6.54
CA ASN A 94 -14.10 -2.49 6.99
C ASN A 94 -14.58 -3.86 6.45
N SER A 95 -15.07 -3.91 5.22
CA SER A 95 -15.66 -5.11 4.60
C SER A 95 -14.63 -6.17 4.21
N TYR A 96 -13.36 -5.78 4.03
CA TYR A 96 -12.28 -6.66 3.60
C TYR A 96 -11.10 -6.62 4.58
N ASP A 97 -10.49 -7.77 4.80
CA ASP A 97 -9.29 -7.95 5.63
C ASP A 97 -8.00 -7.79 4.81
N VAL A 98 -8.05 -8.13 3.51
CA VAL A 98 -6.92 -8.13 2.59
C VAL A 98 -7.40 -7.73 1.19
N VAL A 99 -6.52 -7.06 0.44
CA VAL A 99 -6.70 -6.78 -0.99
C VAL A 99 -5.63 -7.51 -1.79
N LEU A 100 -6.03 -8.19 -2.87
CA LEU A 100 -5.15 -8.85 -3.83
C LEU A 100 -5.32 -8.17 -5.21
N HIS A 101 -4.30 -7.43 -5.65
CA HIS A 101 -4.25 -6.79 -6.97
C HIS A 101 -3.47 -7.69 -7.94
N VAL A 102 -4.16 -8.31 -8.87
CA VAL A 102 -3.63 -9.36 -9.76
C VAL A 102 -3.12 -8.84 -11.10
N GLY A 103 -2.20 -7.86 -11.05
CA GLY A 103 -1.50 -7.33 -12.22
C GLY A 103 -2.14 -6.10 -12.84
N ASP A 104 -1.39 -5.45 -13.72
CA ASP A 104 -1.76 -4.26 -14.48
C ASP A 104 -2.20 -3.10 -13.57
N PHE A 105 -1.22 -2.59 -12.81
CA PHE A 105 -1.47 -1.68 -11.69
C PHE A 105 -1.87 -0.29 -12.16
N ALA A 106 -0.88 0.51 -12.56
CA ALA A 106 -1.06 1.89 -12.98
C ALA A 106 -1.20 2.01 -14.51
N TYR A 107 -0.86 0.94 -15.23
CA TYR A 107 -0.39 0.91 -16.61
C TYR A 107 0.81 1.85 -16.82
N ASN A 108 2.01 1.27 -17.00
CA ASN A 108 3.28 1.97 -17.23
C ASN A 108 3.67 2.92 -16.07
N MET A 109 4.05 2.33 -14.93
CA MET A 109 4.41 3.09 -13.72
C MET A 109 5.56 4.09 -13.92
N ASP A 110 6.43 3.83 -14.90
CA ASP A 110 7.59 4.63 -15.28
C ASP A 110 7.24 5.88 -16.10
N SER A 111 6.01 5.98 -16.60
CA SER A 111 5.55 7.09 -17.44
C SER A 111 5.60 8.44 -16.73
N ASP A 112 5.84 9.49 -17.51
CA ASP A 112 6.05 10.88 -17.02
C ASP A 112 7.11 10.94 -15.91
N ASN A 113 8.27 10.34 -16.15
CA ASN A 113 9.37 10.25 -15.18
C ASN A 113 8.86 9.67 -13.84
N ALA A 114 8.18 8.53 -13.90
CA ALA A 114 7.54 7.83 -12.78
C ALA A 114 6.42 8.57 -12.03
N ARG A 115 5.91 9.71 -12.53
CA ARG A 115 4.83 10.45 -11.86
C ARG A 115 3.48 9.71 -11.91
N VAL A 116 3.27 8.87 -12.92
CA VAL A 116 2.10 7.98 -12.99
C VAL A 116 2.13 6.99 -11.82
N GLY A 117 3.28 6.35 -11.57
CA GLY A 117 3.47 5.48 -10.41
C GLY A 117 3.24 6.22 -9.09
N ASP A 118 3.79 7.42 -8.92
CA ASP A 118 3.54 8.26 -7.74
C ASP A 118 2.04 8.54 -7.53
N GLN A 119 1.31 8.82 -8.61
CA GLN A 119 -0.13 9.08 -8.55
C GLN A 119 -0.91 7.83 -8.17
N PHE A 120 -0.58 6.68 -8.76
CA PHE A 120 -1.20 5.40 -8.41
C PHE A 120 -1.01 5.07 -6.92
N MET A 121 0.21 5.23 -6.39
CA MET A 121 0.48 4.98 -4.97
C MET A 121 -0.31 5.92 -4.05
N ARG A 122 -0.48 7.19 -4.42
CA ARG A 122 -1.37 8.13 -3.70
C ARG A 122 -2.84 7.69 -3.75
N ASN A 123 -3.29 7.23 -4.91
CA ASN A 123 -4.66 6.77 -5.13
C ASN A 123 -5.01 5.56 -4.24
N ILE A 124 -4.10 4.58 -4.12
CA ILE A 124 -4.35 3.37 -3.31
C ILE A 124 -4.02 3.55 -1.83
N GLN A 125 -3.35 4.63 -1.42
CA GLN A 125 -2.97 4.87 -0.02
C GLN A 125 -4.12 4.66 0.97
N PRO A 126 -5.37 5.14 0.74
CA PRO A 126 -6.47 4.96 1.69
C PRO A 126 -6.83 3.49 1.97
N ILE A 127 -6.44 2.58 1.07
CA ILE A 127 -6.60 1.13 1.20
C ILE A 127 -5.31 0.54 1.79
N ALA A 128 -4.19 0.73 1.11
CA ALA A 128 -2.91 0.08 1.41
C ALA A 128 -2.32 0.49 2.77
N SER A 129 -2.70 1.65 3.32
CA SER A 129 -2.28 2.04 4.67
C SER A 129 -3.05 1.31 5.78
N LYS A 130 -4.16 0.65 5.46
CA LYS A 130 -5.13 0.11 6.42
C LYS A 130 -5.25 -1.41 6.40
N VAL A 131 -5.15 -2.03 5.23
CA VAL A 131 -5.16 -3.48 5.04
C VAL A 131 -3.96 -3.90 4.18
N PRO A 132 -3.46 -5.14 4.32
CA PRO A 132 -2.45 -5.66 3.41
C PRO A 132 -2.95 -5.57 1.96
N TYR A 133 -2.20 -4.85 1.13
CA TYR A 133 -2.43 -4.73 -0.30
C TYR A 133 -1.35 -5.53 -1.01
N MET A 134 -1.70 -6.76 -1.39
CA MET A 134 -0.80 -7.73 -1.99
C MET A 134 -0.92 -7.68 -3.50
N THR A 135 0.20 -7.84 -4.20
CA THR A 135 0.28 -7.67 -5.66
C THR A 135 0.92 -8.89 -6.32
N CYS A 136 0.48 -9.24 -7.52
CA CYS A 136 1.28 -10.01 -8.48
C CYS A 136 1.46 -9.21 -9.77
N VAL A 137 2.58 -9.42 -10.47
CA VAL A 137 2.90 -8.66 -11.68
C VAL A 137 2.05 -9.11 -12.87
N GLY A 138 1.53 -8.15 -13.64
CA GLY A 138 0.92 -8.35 -14.94
C GLY A 138 1.92 -8.08 -16.07
N ASN A 139 1.43 -8.03 -17.31
CA ASN A 139 2.29 -7.76 -18.47
C ASN A 139 2.72 -6.29 -18.55
N HIS A 140 1.96 -5.35 -17.97
CA HIS A 140 2.33 -3.93 -17.94
C HIS A 140 3.36 -3.57 -16.85
N GLU A 141 3.75 -4.51 -15.99
CA GLU A 141 4.80 -4.32 -14.98
C GLU A 141 6.18 -4.80 -15.42
N ALA A 142 6.26 -5.55 -16.52
CA ALA A 142 7.51 -6.02 -17.11
C ALA A 142 8.07 -5.09 -18.19
N ALA A 143 7.35 -4.00 -18.51
CA ALA A 143 7.70 -3.03 -19.54
C ALA A 143 8.86 -2.12 -19.11
#